data_AF-A0A9Q3KX79-F1
#
_entry.id   AF-A0A9Q3KX79-F1
#
_cell.length_a   1.000
_cell.length_b   1.000
_cell.length_c   1.000
_cell.angle_alpha   90.00
_cell.angle_beta   90.00
_cell.angle_gamma   90.00
#
_symmetry.space_group_name_H-M   'P 1'
#
loop_
_entity.id
_entity.type
_entity.pdbx_description
1 polymer ?
#
loop_
_entity_poly.entity_id
_entity_poly.type
_entity_poly.pdbx_seq_one_letter_code
_entity_poly.pdbx_strand_id
1 'polypeptide(L)'
;MGQERLKEVPKLKDWPCFSSEGEYYHMEFIRGIDMNEEDFELQDRLVTARFNTLLTRSAHRWYIKLRQAHGNKSPTWWKTQIINKWANHAWRFKVETAFESAKFNADKYKALPWFCQQKDRITALYPDM
;
A
#
# COMPACT_ATOMS: atom_id res chain seq x y z
N MET A 1 37.50 -15.28 3.85
CA MET A 1 36.65 -14.23 3.26
C MET A 1 35.26 -14.81 3.13
N GLY A 2 34.32 -14.38 3.98
CA GLY A 2 32.95 -14.88 3.95
C GLY A 2 32.27 -14.42 2.67
N GLN A 3 31.68 -15.34 1.91
CA GLN A 3 30.76 -14.97 0.84
C GLN A 3 29.58 -14.24 1.48
N GLU A 4 29.49 -12.92 1.30
CA GLU A 4 28.25 -12.20 1.50
C GLU A 4 27.21 -12.85 0.58
N ARG A 5 26.23 -13.54 1.19
CA ARG A 5 25.08 -14.03 0.43
C ARG A 5 24.34 -12.78 -0.03
N LEU A 6 24.38 -12.49 -1.33
CA LEU A 6 23.46 -11.54 -1.95
C LEU A 6 22.05 -11.95 -1.51
N LYS A 7 21.35 -11.05 -0.82
CA LYS A 7 19.95 -11.28 -0.46
C LYS A 7 19.16 -11.38 -1.76
N GLU A 8 18.56 -12.54 -2.03
CA GLU A 8 17.72 -12.70 -3.22
C GLU A 8 16.51 -11.77 -3.11
N VAL A 9 16.36 -10.88 -4.09
CA VAL A 9 15.23 -9.95 -4.12
C VAL A 9 13.91 -10.74 -4.20
N PRO A 10 12.88 -10.43 -3.39
CA PRO A 10 11.64 -11.20 -3.39
C PRO A 10 10.95 -11.14 -4.74
N LYS A 11 10.24 -12.22 -5.08
CA LYS A 11 9.48 -12.30 -6.32
C LYS A 11 8.32 -11.30 -6.24
N LEU A 12 7.89 -10.79 -7.39
CA LEU A 12 6.79 -9.81 -7.49
C LEU A 12 5.50 -10.27 -6.77
N LYS A 13 5.23 -11.58 -6.73
CA LYS A 13 4.06 -12.16 -6.06
C LYS A 13 4.10 -12.03 -4.53
N ASP A 14 5.29 -11.82 -3.96
CA ASP A 14 5.52 -11.72 -2.52
C ASP A 14 5.45 -10.26 -2.05
N TRP A 15 5.27 -9.31 -2.99
CA TRP A 15 5.12 -7.89 -2.71
C TRP A 15 3.65 -7.54 -2.52
N PRO A 16 3.34 -6.50 -1.72
CA PRO A 16 1.97 -6.04 -1.56
C PRO A 16 1.43 -5.50 -2.89
N CYS A 17 0.15 -5.71 -3.16
CA CYS A 17 -0.56 -5.15 -4.31
C CYS A 17 -1.60 -4.12 -3.86
N PHE A 18 -1.88 -3.12 -4.68
CA PHE A 18 -2.84 -2.06 -4.36
C PHE A 18 -3.79 -1.81 -5.54
N SER A 19 -5.10 -1.91 -5.30
CA SER A 19 -6.15 -1.77 -6.33
C SER A 19 -6.91 -0.45 -6.27
N SER A 20 -6.88 0.22 -5.11
CA SER A 20 -7.72 1.36 -4.73
C SER A 20 -9.23 1.13 -4.81
N GLU A 21 -9.69 -0.12 -4.76
CA GLU A 21 -11.11 -0.49 -4.83
C GLU A 21 -11.61 -1.00 -3.48
N GLY A 22 -12.88 -0.75 -3.17
CA GLY A 22 -13.47 -1.12 -1.89
C GLY A 22 -12.89 -0.32 -0.72
N GLU A 23 -12.81 -0.96 0.43
CA GLU A 23 -12.03 -0.46 1.56
C GLU A 23 -10.55 -0.81 1.33
N TYR A 24 -9.68 0.20 1.41
CA TYR A 24 -8.26 0.04 1.08
C TYR A 24 -7.37 0.84 2.04
N TYR A 25 -6.14 0.34 2.20
CA TYR A 25 -5.13 0.91 3.09
C TYR A 25 -3.84 1.18 2.30
N HIS A 26 -3.76 2.36 1.69
CA HIS A 26 -2.63 2.73 0.83
C HIS A 26 -1.31 2.87 1.60
N MET A 27 -1.36 3.20 2.90
CA MET A 27 -0.18 3.29 3.76
C MET A 27 0.46 1.93 4.04
N GLU A 28 -0.32 0.85 4.14
CA GLU A 28 0.24 -0.50 4.28
C GLU A 28 0.96 -0.94 3.02
N PHE A 29 0.38 -0.63 1.86
CA PHE A 29 1.06 -0.84 0.58
C PHE A 29 2.40 -0.11 0.55
N ILE A 30 2.43 1.19 0.88
CA ILE A 30 3.66 2.00 0.89
C ILE A 30 4.68 1.44 1.88
N ARG A 31 4.29 1.14 3.12
CA ARG A 31 5.21 0.55 4.12
C ARG A 31 5.79 -0.78 3.65
N GLY A 32 4.99 -1.63 3.00
CA GLY A 32 5.50 -2.88 2.45
C GLY A 32 6.49 -2.66 1.30
N ILE A 33 6.33 -1.60 0.49
CA ILE A 33 7.36 -1.19 -0.48
C ILE A 33 8.63 -0.74 0.25
N ASP A 34 8.50 0.12 1.26
CA ASP A 34 9.63 0.67 2.01
C ASP A 34 10.45 -0.43 2.70
N MET A 35 9.78 -1.40 3.34
CA MET A 35 10.43 -2.57 3.94
C MET A 35 11.20 -3.40 2.91
N ASN A 36 10.63 -3.64 1.73
CA ASN A 36 11.34 -4.38 0.67
C ASN A 36 12.51 -3.58 0.08
N GLU A 37 12.37 -2.26 -0.02
CA GLU A 37 13.43 -1.35 -0.48
C GLU A 37 14.61 -1.37 0.49
N GLU A 38 14.35 -1.30 1.80
CA GLU A 38 15.34 -1.34 2.87
C GLU A 38 15.99 -2.73 3.03
N ASP A 39 15.18 -3.79 3.17
CA ASP A 39 15.66 -5.14 3.48
C ASP A 39 16.57 -5.71 2.40
N PHE A 40 16.35 -5.31 1.14
CA PHE A 40 17.04 -5.81 -0.04
C PHE A 40 17.89 -4.74 -0.76
N GLU A 41 18.05 -3.56 -0.16
CA GLU A 41 18.88 -2.45 -0.68
C GLU A 41 18.60 -2.15 -2.16
N LEU A 42 17.31 -2.05 -2.49
CA LEU A 42 16.88 -1.99 -3.88
C LEU A 42 17.15 -0.63 -4.50
N GLN A 43 17.68 -0.64 -5.72
CA GLN A 43 17.83 0.59 -6.49
C GLN A 43 16.45 1.16 -6.86
N ASP A 44 16.31 2.48 -6.79
CA ASP A 44 15.11 3.24 -7.16
C ASP A 44 14.45 2.76 -8.46
N ARG A 45 15.26 2.52 -9.49
CA ARG A 45 14.78 2.07 -10.80
C ARG A 45 14.03 0.73 -10.75
N LEU A 46 14.47 -0.18 -9.87
CA LEU A 46 13.83 -1.48 -9.68
C LEU A 46 12.50 -1.30 -8.96
N VAL A 47 12.47 -0.52 -7.87
CA VAL A 47 11.24 -0.21 -7.14
C VAL A 47 10.23 0.48 -8.07
N THR A 48 10.65 1.50 -8.82
CA THR A 48 9.79 2.21 -9.76
C THR A 48 9.23 1.31 -10.85
N ALA A 49 10.03 0.37 -11.38
CA ALA A 49 9.58 -0.59 -12.38
C ALA A 49 8.49 -1.52 -11.84
N ARG A 50 8.56 -1.90 -10.55
CA ARG A 50 7.58 -2.78 -9.91
C ARG A 50 6.21 -2.14 -9.74
N PHE A 51 6.08 -0.82 -9.60
CA PHE A 51 4.77 -0.16 -9.48
C PHE A 51 3.80 -0.53 -10.61
N ASN A 52 4.29 -0.78 -11.82
CA ASN A 52 3.44 -1.19 -12.94
C ASN A 52 2.72 -2.53 -12.70
N THR A 53 3.32 -3.43 -11.90
CA THR A 53 2.73 -4.73 -11.56
C THR A 53 1.97 -4.68 -10.24
N LEU A 54 2.47 -3.92 -9.27
CA LEU A 54 1.93 -3.88 -7.92
C LEU A 54 0.67 -3.01 -7.80
N LEU A 55 0.55 -1.99 -8.65
CA LEU A 55 -0.68 -1.24 -8.81
C LEU A 55 -1.59 -2.01 -9.76
N THR A 56 -2.81 -2.31 -9.31
CA THR A 56 -3.78 -3.13 -10.03
C THR A 56 -5.06 -2.35 -10.28
N ARG A 57 -5.88 -2.81 -11.23
CA ARG A 57 -7.22 -2.27 -11.51
C ARG A 57 -7.29 -0.73 -11.60
N SER A 58 -8.09 -0.08 -10.76
CA SER A 58 -8.28 1.37 -10.76
C SER A 58 -6.98 2.14 -10.45
N ALA A 59 -6.16 1.64 -9.53
CA ALA A 59 -4.83 2.21 -9.26
C ALA A 59 -3.87 2.06 -10.45
N HIS A 60 -3.90 0.92 -11.15
CA HIS A 60 -3.10 0.72 -12.36
C HIS A 60 -3.45 1.70 -13.47
N ARG A 61 -4.75 1.90 -13.73
CA ARG A 61 -5.22 2.86 -14.75
C ARG A 61 -4.78 4.28 -14.44
N TRP A 62 -4.81 4.69 -13.17
CA TRP A 62 -4.28 5.98 -12.74
C TRP A 62 -2.77 6.07 -12.95
N TYR A 63 -2.03 5.03 -12.58
CA TYR A 63 -0.57 4.98 -12.71
C TYR A 63 -0.11 5.14 -14.16
N ILE A 64 -0.72 4.42 -15.10
CA ILE A 64 -0.37 4.51 -16.52
C ILE A 64 -0.55 5.94 -17.03
N LYS A 65 -1.68 6.58 -16.72
CA LYS A 65 -1.95 7.97 -17.12
C LYS A 65 -0.92 8.93 -16.55
N LEU A 66 -0.63 8.82 -15.26
CA LEU A 66 0.31 9.71 -14.59
C LEU A 66 1.75 9.48 -15.09
N ARG A 67 2.12 8.23 -15.38
CA ARG A 67 3.44 7.87 -15.92
C ARG A 67 3.63 8.38 -17.35
N GLN A 68 2.59 8.36 -18.17
CA GLN A 68 2.61 8.96 -19.51
C GLN A 68 2.81 10.48 -19.43
N ALA A 69 2.18 11.16 -18.47
CA ALA A 69 2.27 12.61 -18.32
C ALA A 69 3.62 13.09 -17.72
N HIS A 70 4.20 12.35 -16.78
CA HIS A 70 5.37 12.81 -16.02
C HIS A 70 6.64 11.98 -16.27
N GLY A 71 6.57 10.90 -17.04
CA GLY A 71 7.68 10.01 -17.32
C GLY A 71 8.10 9.16 -16.13
N ASN A 72 9.38 8.76 -16.12
CA ASN A 72 9.96 7.97 -15.04
C ASN A 72 10.38 8.88 -13.88
N LYS A 73 9.87 8.62 -12.67
CA LYS A 73 10.16 9.38 -11.45
C LYS A 73 10.66 8.46 -10.34
N SER A 74 11.25 9.04 -9.30
CA SER A 74 11.76 8.30 -8.14
C SER A 74 10.63 7.58 -7.39
N PRO A 75 10.93 6.51 -6.65
CA PRO A 75 9.95 5.84 -5.80
C PRO A 75 9.29 6.78 -4.81
N THR A 76 10.05 7.68 -4.18
CA THR A 76 9.53 8.70 -3.26
C THR A 76 8.45 9.56 -3.93
N TRP A 77 8.68 10.00 -5.17
CA TRP A 77 7.68 10.77 -5.90
C TRP A 77 6.38 9.96 -6.11
N TRP A 78 6.50 8.70 -6.51
CA TRP A 78 5.34 7.82 -6.69
C TRP A 78 4.58 7.58 -5.38
N LYS A 79 5.29 7.32 -4.28
CA LYS A 79 4.72 7.18 -2.93
C LYS A 79 3.94 8.44 -2.54
N THR A 80 4.49 9.63 -2.77
CA THR A 80 3.78 10.91 -2.54
C THR A 80 2.52 11.05 -3.41
N GLN A 81 2.58 10.69 -4.69
CA GLN A 81 1.40 10.76 -5.56
C GLN A 81 0.29 9.79 -5.14
N ILE A 82 0.64 8.60 -4.65
CA ILE A 82 -0.31 7.65 -4.09
C ILE A 82 -1.03 8.26 -2.88
N ILE A 83 -0.27 8.83 -1.94
CA ILE A 83 -0.84 9.51 -0.77
C ILE A 83 -1.77 10.64 -1.21
N ASN A 84 -1.32 11.54 -2.09
CA ASN A 84 -2.13 12.67 -2.55
C ASN A 84 -3.44 12.22 -3.24
N LYS A 85 -3.40 11.10 -3.96
CA LYS A 85 -4.58 10.60 -4.68
C LYS A 85 -5.59 9.93 -3.75
N TRP A 86 -5.12 9.13 -2.79
CA TRP A 86 -5.94 8.18 -2.04
C TRP A 86 -6.07 8.45 -0.54
N ALA A 87 -5.29 9.39 0.01
CA ALA A 87 -5.45 9.92 1.37
C ALA A 87 -6.34 11.18 1.42
N ASN A 88 -7.28 11.33 0.48
CA ASN A 88 -8.12 12.51 0.40
C ASN A 88 -9.22 12.53 1.50
N HIS A 89 -9.80 13.70 1.75
CA HIS A 89 -10.81 13.90 2.79
C HIS A 89 -12.03 12.97 2.64
N ALA A 90 -12.45 12.68 1.40
CA ALA A 90 -13.58 11.80 1.16
C ALA A 90 -13.26 10.33 1.51
N TRP A 91 -12.03 9.88 1.28
CA TRP A 91 -11.57 8.58 1.76
C TRP A 91 -11.51 8.55 3.30
N ARG A 92 -10.92 9.57 3.92
CA ARG A 92 -10.80 9.67 5.38
C ARG A 92 -12.16 9.54 6.06
N PHE A 93 -13.12 10.35 5.62
CA PHE A 93 -14.49 10.33 6.13
C PHE A 93 -15.16 8.95 5.99
N LYS A 94 -14.95 8.26 4.86
CA LYS A 94 -15.49 6.90 4.65
C LYS A 94 -14.90 5.90 5.62
N VAL A 95 -13.59 5.93 5.87
CA VAL A 95 -12.93 5.01 6.79
C VAL A 95 -13.33 5.29 8.24
N GLU A 96 -13.38 6.56 8.65
CA GLU A 96 -13.89 6.98 9.97
C GLU A 96 -15.32 6.50 10.20
N THR A 97 -16.23 6.77 9.24
CA THR A 97 -17.62 6.29 9.31
C THR A 97 -17.70 4.76 9.39
N ALA A 98 -16.90 4.06 8.58
CA ALA A 98 -16.88 2.59 8.59
C ALA A 98 -16.37 2.03 9.93
N PHE A 99 -15.42 2.70 10.57
CA PHE A 99 -14.91 2.34 11.88
C PHE A 99 -15.94 2.61 12.99
N GLU A 100 -16.49 3.83 13.05
CA GLU A 100 -17.45 4.24 14.08
C GLU A 100 -18.76 3.44 14.06
N SER A 101 -19.22 3.07 12.86
CA SER A 101 -20.43 2.28 12.68
C SER A 101 -20.20 0.77 12.86
N ALA A 102 -18.95 0.30 12.92
CA ALA A 102 -18.65 -1.12 13.03
C ALA A 102 -18.99 -1.63 14.44
N LYS A 103 -19.88 -2.63 14.49
CA LYS A 103 -20.21 -3.36 15.72
C LYS A 103 -19.86 -4.83 15.54
N PHE A 104 -19.15 -5.39 16.51
CA PHE A 104 -18.85 -6.81 16.51
C PHE A 104 -20.14 -7.62 16.71
N ASN A 105 -20.31 -8.64 15.89
CA ASN A 105 -21.42 -9.60 15.97
C ASN A 105 -20.84 -11.00 15.82
N ALA A 106 -20.95 -11.80 16.88
CA ALA A 106 -20.35 -13.13 16.96
C ALA A 106 -21.00 -14.16 16.01
N ASP A 107 -22.25 -13.96 15.62
CA ASP A 107 -22.96 -14.85 14.68
C ASP A 107 -22.55 -14.57 13.23
N LYS A 108 -22.09 -13.34 12.94
CA LYS A 108 -21.73 -12.90 11.59
C LYS A 108 -20.24 -12.93 11.31
N TYR A 109 -19.41 -12.73 12.33
CA TYR A 109 -17.98 -12.50 12.16
C TYR A 109 -17.14 -13.35 13.10
N LYS A 110 -16.00 -13.82 12.58
CA LYS A 110 -14.92 -14.33 13.42
C LYS A 110 -14.24 -13.15 14.13
N ALA A 111 -14.00 -13.29 15.44
CA ALA A 111 -13.44 -12.22 16.26
C ALA A 111 -12.11 -11.68 15.71
N LEU A 112 -11.12 -12.55 15.50
CA LEU A 112 -9.77 -12.12 15.11
C LEU A 112 -9.75 -11.30 13.80
N PRO A 113 -10.30 -11.79 12.66
CA PRO A 113 -10.33 -10.99 11.43
C PRO A 113 -11.07 -9.66 11.58
N TRP A 114 -12.16 -9.64 12.36
CA TRP A 114 -12.93 -8.42 12.59
C TRP A 114 -12.10 -7.36 13.33
N PHE A 115 -11.40 -7.75 14.40
CA PHE A 115 -10.53 -6.85 15.15
C PHE A 115 -9.32 -6.40 14.33
N CYS A 116 -8.72 -7.28 13.53
CA CYS A 116 -7.64 -6.91 12.61
C CYS A 116 -8.11 -5.82 11.64
N GLN A 117 -9.28 -5.97 11.01
CA GLN A 117 -9.83 -4.94 10.12
C GLN A 117 -10.01 -3.58 10.83
N GLN A 118 -10.48 -3.58 12.09
CA GLN A 118 -10.63 -2.34 12.86
C GLN A 118 -9.27 -1.70 13.18
N LYS A 119 -8.26 -2.50 13.48
CA LYS A 119 -6.88 -2.05 13.65
C LYS A 119 -6.34 -1.43 12.35
N ASP A 120 -6.53 -2.09 11.22
CA ASP A 120 -6.03 -1.63 9.92
C ASP A 120 -6.63 -0.26 9.55
N ARG A 121 -7.93 -0.03 9.85
CA ARG A 121 -8.59 1.28 9.73
C ARG A 121 -7.90 2.37 10.54
N ILE A 122 -7.63 2.10 11.83
CA ILE A 122 -6.96 3.06 12.72
C ILE A 122 -5.56 3.36 12.19
N THR A 123 -4.78 2.34 11.88
CA THR A 123 -3.41 2.50 11.39
C THR A 123 -3.37 3.23 10.04
N ALA A 124 -4.39 3.07 9.19
CA ALA A 124 -4.48 3.82 7.95
C ALA A 124 -4.82 5.30 8.18
N LEU A 125 -5.71 5.61 9.13
CA LEU A 125 -6.12 6.98 9.48
C LEU A 125 -5.06 7.76 10.27
N TYR A 126 -4.30 7.03 11.09
CA TYR A 126 -3.34 7.55 12.06
C TYR A 126 -2.07 6.67 12.04
N PRO A 127 -1.22 6.78 11.01
CA PRO A 127 -0.05 5.91 10.85
C PRO A 127 1.04 6.11 11.91
N ASP A 128 1.01 7.23 12.63
CA ASP A 128 2.01 7.61 13.65
C ASP A 128 1.52 7.43 15.10
N MET A 129 0.33 6.85 15.31
CA MET A 129 -0.27 6.57 16.62
C MET A 129 0.11 5.17 17.10
#